data_AF-A0AAV6W9X8-F1
#
_entry.id   AF-A0AAV6W9X8-F1
#
_cell.length_a   1.000
_cell.length_b   1.000
_cell.length_c   1.000
_cell.angle_alpha   90.00
_cell.angle_beta   90.00
_cell.angle_gamma   90.00
#
_symmetry.space_group_name_H-M   'P 1'
#
loop_
_entity.id
_entity.type
_entity.pdbx_description
1 polymer ?
#
loop_
_entity_poly.entity_id
_entity_poly.type
_entity_poly.pdbx_seq_one_letter_code
_entity_poly.pdbx_strand_id
1 'polypeptide(L)'
;MSDGGLLILDGTLLRAADLSLPPQTADVITGAQVLELAESRASLSLRGAVLPEALKTAALRRLGVSDAAAFGQKELDYSNASSLLRTYVSAIADQLTDDPIVVAILDGRTLQMFLEDEDDFAMLAENLFTDLDTEDRGKISKDKIQSALIQMGVELGIPPIQEFPKLTDILKRHGAEGTEELGQAQFAQLLQHVLQELVENLAKNPVVAVQHIKIVNGSKLRKLLANEGLLGDVANKIMQEKYESENKKPSIMKLRTYLEKNGEDLGLPPPELDEVVVLFNEIFTEVERQSNADKSEKDEYMMLKDIFQQFAEKLEANPILH
;
A
#
# COMPACT_ATOMS: atom_id res chain seq x y z
N MET A 1 11.65 -13.62 -13.29
CA MET A 1 11.05 -12.88 -12.17
C MET A 1 9.89 -12.12 -12.76
N SER A 2 8.72 -12.75 -12.81
CA SER A 2 7.50 -12.15 -13.31
C SER A 2 7.18 -10.95 -12.43
N ASP A 3 7.28 -9.75 -12.99
CA ASP A 3 6.84 -8.51 -12.36
C ASP A 3 5.32 -8.62 -12.23
N GLY A 4 4.88 -9.23 -11.12
CA GLY A 4 3.56 -9.81 -10.94
C GLY A 4 2.49 -8.74 -10.78
N GLY A 5 2.21 -7.95 -11.82
CA GLY A 5 1.07 -7.02 -11.86
C GLY A 5 1.00 -5.98 -10.74
N LEU A 6 2.02 -5.85 -9.89
CA LEU A 6 2.06 -4.90 -8.80
C LEU A 6 2.46 -3.53 -9.32
N LEU A 7 1.73 -2.50 -8.89
CA LEU A 7 1.95 -1.12 -9.25
C LEU A 7 2.00 -0.28 -7.98
N ILE A 8 3.03 0.56 -7.87
CA ILE A 8 3.14 1.56 -6.81
C ILE A 8 2.40 2.82 -7.26
N LEU A 9 1.51 3.30 -6.41
CA LEU A 9 0.75 4.53 -6.60
C LEU A 9 1.19 5.57 -5.57
N ASP A 10 1.99 6.54 -6.02
CA ASP A 10 2.67 7.58 -5.23
C ASP A 10 1.98 8.96 -5.30
N GLY A 11 0.82 9.02 -5.96
CA GLY A 11 0.07 10.26 -6.19
C GLY A 11 0.55 11.11 -7.37
N THR A 12 1.62 10.74 -8.07
CA THR A 12 2.12 11.48 -9.24
C THR A 12 1.04 11.58 -10.34
N LEU A 13 0.32 10.48 -10.59
CA LEU A 13 -0.77 10.44 -11.58
C LEU A 13 -1.95 11.36 -11.23
N LEU A 14 -2.17 11.65 -9.94
CA LEU A 14 -3.24 12.55 -9.50
C LEU A 14 -2.93 14.01 -9.82
N ARG A 15 -1.65 14.40 -9.89
CA ARG A 15 -1.25 15.78 -10.22
C ARG A 15 -1.56 16.15 -11.66
N ALA A 16 -1.63 15.16 -12.55
CA ALA A 16 -1.96 15.33 -13.96
C ALA A 16 -3.44 15.04 -14.27
N ALA A 17 -4.26 14.76 -13.26
CA ALA A 17 -5.65 14.40 -13.45
C ALA A 17 -6.47 15.56 -14.04
N ASP A 18 -7.44 15.25 -14.91
CA ASP A 18 -8.45 16.21 -15.33
C ASP A 18 -9.45 16.41 -14.19
N LEU A 19 -9.38 17.60 -13.59
CA LEU A 19 -10.17 18.04 -12.44
C LEU A 19 -11.21 19.09 -12.83
N SER A 20 -11.76 18.96 -14.03
CA SER A 20 -12.88 19.79 -14.51
C SER A 20 -14.22 19.33 -13.91
N LEU A 21 -15.02 20.31 -13.49
CA LEU A 21 -16.42 20.08 -13.15
C LEU A 21 -17.24 19.95 -14.45
N PRO A 22 -18.29 19.12 -14.47
CA PRO A 22 -19.24 19.08 -15.57
C PRO A 22 -19.85 20.47 -15.83
N PRO A 23 -20.20 20.80 -17.08
CA PRO A 23 -20.94 22.02 -17.40
C PRO A 23 -22.22 22.09 -16.56
N GLN A 24 -22.52 23.26 -16.00
CA GLN A 24 -23.64 23.46 -15.06
C GLN A 24 -24.97 22.98 -15.66
N THR A 25 -25.58 21.95 -15.04
CA THR A 25 -26.97 21.55 -15.28
C THR A 25 -27.88 21.77 -14.07
N ALA A 26 -27.31 22.10 -12.89
CA ALA A 26 -28.02 22.35 -11.64
C ALA A 26 -27.51 23.62 -10.97
N ASP A 27 -28.41 24.38 -10.33
CA ASP A 27 -28.12 25.68 -9.69
C ASP A 27 -27.30 25.57 -8.39
N VAL A 28 -27.19 24.36 -7.82
CA VAL A 28 -26.54 24.12 -6.52
C VAL A 28 -25.68 22.86 -6.57
N ILE A 29 -24.40 22.98 -6.19
CA ILE A 29 -23.46 21.85 -6.04
C ILE A 29 -23.25 21.62 -4.55
N THR A 30 -23.44 20.39 -4.08
CA THR A 30 -23.22 20.06 -2.66
C THR A 30 -21.80 19.56 -2.41
N GLY A 31 -21.33 19.70 -1.16
CA GLY A 31 -20.03 19.14 -0.74
C GLY A 31 -19.93 17.64 -1.02
N ALA A 32 -21.02 16.88 -0.85
CA ALA A 32 -21.05 15.44 -1.13
C ALA A 32 -20.79 15.14 -2.62
N GLN A 33 -21.42 15.89 -3.53
CA GLN A 33 -21.21 15.75 -4.98
C GLN A 33 -19.76 16.06 -5.37
N VAL A 34 -19.15 17.06 -4.73
CA VAL A 34 -17.74 17.40 -4.99
C VAL A 34 -16.82 16.27 -4.54
N LEU A 35 -17.04 15.70 -3.36
CA LEU A 35 -16.23 14.59 -2.83
C LEU A 35 -16.40 13.33 -3.69
N GLU A 36 -17.62 12.96 -4.03
CA GLU A 36 -17.90 11.80 -4.90
C GLU A 36 -17.18 11.93 -6.25
N LEU A 37 -17.27 13.10 -6.88
CA LEU A 37 -16.59 13.35 -8.13
C LEU A 37 -15.06 13.32 -7.95
N ALA A 38 -14.53 13.93 -6.89
CA ALA A 38 -13.10 13.95 -6.64
C ALA A 38 -12.53 12.53 -6.38
N GLU A 39 -13.25 11.71 -5.60
CA GLU A 39 -12.90 10.31 -5.35
C GLU A 39 -13.00 9.46 -6.61
N SER A 40 -14.03 9.67 -7.43
CA SER A 40 -14.18 9.00 -8.72
C SER A 40 -13.02 9.33 -9.67
N ARG A 41 -12.65 10.62 -9.77
CA ARG A 41 -11.51 11.06 -10.59
C ARG A 41 -10.19 10.52 -10.07
N ALA A 42 -9.98 10.57 -8.75
CA ALA A 42 -8.78 10.04 -8.13
C ALA A 42 -8.66 8.53 -8.35
N SER A 43 -9.74 7.77 -8.13
CA SER A 43 -9.79 6.33 -8.40
C SER A 43 -9.47 6.03 -9.87
N LEU A 44 -10.08 6.75 -10.81
CA LEU A 44 -9.81 6.57 -12.26
C LEU A 44 -8.35 6.84 -12.62
N SER A 45 -7.76 7.92 -12.10
CA SER A 45 -6.33 8.22 -12.27
C SER A 45 -5.42 7.15 -11.64
N LEU A 46 -5.90 6.49 -10.58
CA LEU A 46 -5.25 5.39 -9.89
C LEU A 46 -5.71 4.01 -10.40
N ARG A 47 -6.01 3.90 -11.70
CA ARG A 47 -6.37 2.65 -12.40
C ARG A 47 -7.66 1.99 -11.91
N GLY A 48 -8.53 2.71 -11.22
CA GLY A 48 -9.76 2.18 -10.63
C GLY A 48 -9.56 1.63 -9.21
N ALA A 49 -8.40 1.87 -8.59
CA ALA A 49 -8.17 1.48 -7.20
C ALA A 49 -9.20 2.14 -6.28
N VAL A 50 -9.74 1.36 -5.34
CA VAL A 50 -10.58 1.88 -4.25
C VAL A 50 -9.67 2.62 -3.28
N LEU A 51 -10.01 3.88 -2.99
CA LEU A 51 -9.22 4.69 -2.06
C LEU A 51 -9.41 4.20 -0.62
N PRO A 52 -8.31 3.87 0.11
CA PRO A 52 -8.38 3.63 1.55
C PRO A 52 -9.07 4.76 2.33
N GLU A 53 -9.92 4.42 3.29
CA GLU A 53 -10.63 5.39 4.14
C GLU A 53 -9.68 6.30 4.94
N ALA A 54 -8.49 5.79 5.29
CA ALA A 54 -7.45 6.59 5.91
C ALA A 54 -6.97 7.75 5.02
N LEU A 55 -6.85 7.51 3.70
CA LEU A 55 -6.47 8.55 2.73
C LEU A 55 -7.57 9.60 2.57
N LYS A 56 -8.82 9.16 2.43
CA LYS A 56 -9.98 10.07 2.34
C LYS A 56 -10.07 10.97 3.58
N THR A 57 -9.95 10.36 4.76
CA THR A 57 -9.98 11.07 6.04
C THR A 57 -8.82 12.06 6.17
N ALA A 58 -7.60 11.66 5.79
CA ALA A 58 -6.44 12.55 5.80
C ALA A 58 -6.62 13.75 4.85
N ALA A 59 -7.17 13.52 3.66
CA ALA A 59 -7.44 14.57 2.69
C ALA A 59 -8.53 15.55 3.18
N LEU A 60 -9.62 15.04 3.78
CA LEU A 60 -10.66 15.88 4.39
C LEU A 60 -10.12 16.75 5.53
N ARG A 61 -9.25 16.21 6.38
CA ARG A 61 -8.62 16.98 7.47
C ARG A 61 -7.79 18.14 6.94
N ARG A 62 -7.09 17.98 5.81
CA ARG A 62 -6.35 19.07 5.16
C ARG A 62 -7.25 20.17 4.62
N LEU A 63 -8.51 19.88 4.31
CA LEU A 63 -9.52 20.87 3.95
C LEU A 63 -10.12 21.59 5.17
N GLY A 64 -9.71 21.24 6.40
CA GLY A 64 -10.31 21.75 7.63
C GLY A 64 -11.72 21.20 7.87
N VAL A 65 -12.08 20.10 7.22
CA VAL A 65 -13.39 19.44 7.41
C VAL A 65 -13.28 18.47 8.58
N SER A 66 -13.90 18.83 9.70
CA SER A 66 -13.99 17.97 10.90
C SER A 66 -15.23 17.07 10.91
N ASP A 67 -16.30 17.49 10.22
CA ASP A 67 -17.56 16.75 10.08
C ASP A 67 -17.90 16.58 8.59
N ALA A 68 -17.68 15.38 8.07
CA ALA A 68 -17.95 15.05 6.68
C ALA A 68 -19.45 15.07 6.35
N ALA A 69 -20.32 14.73 7.29
CA ALA A 69 -21.76 14.72 7.07
C ALA A 69 -22.32 16.15 6.97
N ALA A 70 -21.89 17.04 7.86
CA ALA A 70 -22.24 18.45 7.79
C ALA A 70 -21.67 19.12 6.51
N PHE A 71 -20.43 18.78 6.15
CA PHE A 71 -19.82 19.27 4.92
C PHE A 71 -20.55 18.77 3.67
N GLY A 72 -21.02 17.52 3.67
CA GLY A 72 -21.75 16.92 2.55
C GLY A 72 -23.00 17.71 2.14
N GLN A 73 -23.68 18.35 3.10
CA GLN A 73 -24.88 19.17 2.88
C GLN A 73 -24.59 20.62 2.52
N LYS A 74 -23.33 21.03 2.52
CA LYS A 74 -22.95 22.42 2.23
C LYS A 74 -23.15 22.73 0.76
N GLU A 75 -23.93 23.76 0.48
CA GLU A 75 -24.08 24.32 -0.86
C GLU A 75 -22.85 25.14 -1.25
N LEU A 76 -22.36 24.91 -2.46
CA LEU A 76 -21.16 25.53 -3.00
C LEU A 76 -21.49 26.14 -4.37
N ASP A 77 -21.00 27.34 -4.61
CA ASP A 77 -20.91 27.85 -5.98
C ASP A 77 -19.86 27.07 -6.78
N TYR A 78 -19.91 27.22 -8.10
CA TYR A 78 -19.02 26.52 -9.03
C TYR A 78 -17.52 26.76 -8.75
N SER A 79 -17.15 27.99 -8.36
CA SER A 79 -15.75 28.33 -8.10
C SER A 79 -15.23 27.62 -6.86
N ASN A 80 -16.01 27.66 -5.77
CA ASN A 80 -15.71 27.00 -4.52
C ASN A 80 -15.70 25.48 -4.69
N ALA A 81 -16.65 24.91 -5.43
CA ALA A 81 -16.67 23.49 -5.76
C ALA A 81 -15.43 23.06 -6.57
N SER A 82 -15.05 23.84 -7.59
CA SER A 82 -13.89 23.53 -8.43
C SER A 82 -12.59 23.61 -7.66
N SER A 83 -12.43 24.65 -6.82
CA SER A 83 -11.28 24.77 -5.94
C SER A 83 -11.19 23.61 -4.96
N LEU A 84 -12.29 23.24 -4.32
CA LEU A 84 -12.31 22.18 -3.32
C LEU A 84 -11.98 20.82 -3.92
N LEU A 85 -12.51 20.51 -5.11
CA LEU A 85 -12.19 19.31 -5.86
C LEU A 85 -10.67 19.20 -6.07
N ARG A 86 -10.03 20.28 -6.54
CA ARG A 86 -8.58 20.32 -6.77
C ARG A 86 -7.79 20.18 -5.49
N THR A 87 -8.18 20.90 -4.43
CA THR A 87 -7.51 20.83 -3.14
C THR A 87 -7.61 19.43 -2.53
N TYR A 88 -8.78 18.77 -2.64
CA TYR A 88 -8.97 17.41 -2.15
C TYR A 88 -8.09 16.40 -2.89
N VAL A 89 -8.12 16.40 -4.23
CA VAL A 89 -7.27 15.48 -5.01
C VAL A 89 -5.78 15.77 -4.77
N SER A 90 -5.38 17.03 -4.65
CA SER A 90 -3.99 17.38 -4.30
C SER A 90 -3.61 16.88 -2.91
N ALA A 91 -4.53 16.94 -1.93
CA ALA A 91 -4.31 16.43 -0.60
C ALA A 91 -4.12 14.90 -0.58
N ILE A 92 -4.88 14.16 -1.40
CA ILE A 92 -4.65 12.73 -1.61
C ILE A 92 -3.27 12.50 -2.24
N ALA A 93 -2.93 13.26 -3.28
CA ALA A 93 -1.64 13.14 -3.97
C ALA A 93 -0.46 13.39 -3.02
N ASP A 94 -0.53 14.44 -2.20
CA ASP A 94 0.49 14.74 -1.19
C ASP A 94 0.63 13.62 -0.14
N GLN A 95 -0.49 12.97 0.22
CA GLN A 95 -0.49 11.87 1.18
C GLN A 95 0.13 10.61 0.58
N LEU A 96 -0.21 10.28 -0.67
CA LEU A 96 0.38 9.16 -1.40
C LEU A 96 1.87 9.35 -1.69
N THR A 97 2.36 10.59 -1.74
CA THR A 97 3.81 10.84 -1.83
C THR A 97 4.54 10.36 -0.56
N ASP A 98 3.91 10.50 0.62
CA ASP A 98 4.48 10.11 1.91
C ASP A 98 4.19 8.67 2.32
N ASP A 99 3.05 8.14 1.90
CA ASP A 99 2.57 6.78 2.18
C ASP A 99 1.95 6.23 0.88
N PRO A 100 2.80 5.82 -0.10
CA PRO A 100 2.32 5.24 -1.34
C PRO A 100 1.54 3.95 -1.09
N ILE A 101 0.63 3.62 -2.00
CA ILE A 101 -0.12 2.35 -1.93
C ILE A 101 0.35 1.42 -3.04
N VAL A 102 0.43 0.13 -2.73
CA VAL A 102 0.68 -0.92 -3.71
C VAL A 102 -0.65 -1.50 -4.16
N VAL A 103 -0.82 -1.70 -5.47
CA VAL A 103 -2.01 -2.36 -6.02
C VAL A 103 -1.61 -3.49 -6.95
N ALA A 104 -2.39 -4.57 -6.96
CA ALA A 104 -2.28 -5.65 -7.93
C ALA A 104 -3.35 -5.48 -9.01
N ILE A 105 -2.94 -5.54 -10.28
CA ILE A 105 -3.87 -5.54 -11.42
C ILE A 105 -4.14 -6.98 -11.83
N LEU A 106 -5.36 -7.43 -11.60
CA LEU A 106 -5.82 -8.79 -11.83
C LEU A 106 -6.60 -8.84 -13.13
N ASP A 107 -5.91 -9.12 -14.23
CA ASP A 107 -6.45 -9.18 -15.59
C ASP A 107 -6.54 -10.62 -16.14
N GLY A 108 -6.23 -11.62 -15.32
CA GLY A 108 -6.26 -13.03 -15.66
C GLY A 108 -4.96 -13.58 -16.25
N ARG A 109 -3.95 -12.75 -16.57
CA ARG A 109 -2.70 -13.24 -17.19
C ARG A 109 -1.90 -14.16 -16.28
N THR A 110 -1.78 -13.83 -15.00
CA THR A 110 -1.08 -14.67 -14.02
C THR A 110 -1.70 -16.07 -13.96
N LEU A 111 -3.03 -16.15 -13.88
CA LEU A 111 -3.76 -17.42 -13.89
C LEU A 111 -3.60 -18.15 -15.23
N GLN A 112 -3.63 -17.42 -16.34
CA GLN A 112 -3.46 -17.99 -17.66
C GLN A 112 -2.09 -18.66 -17.81
N MET A 113 -1.02 -18.05 -17.28
CA MET A 113 0.32 -18.66 -17.30
C MET A 113 0.33 -20.04 -16.62
N PHE A 114 -0.32 -20.19 -15.47
CA PHE A 114 -0.45 -21.51 -14.80
C PHE A 114 -1.29 -22.49 -15.61
N LEU A 115 -2.34 -22.04 -16.29
CA LEU A 115 -3.22 -22.91 -17.07
C LEU A 115 -2.62 -23.36 -18.41
N GLU A 116 -1.62 -22.63 -18.93
CA GLU A 116 -0.96 -22.94 -20.21
C GLU A 116 0.10 -24.05 -20.08
N ASP A 117 0.69 -24.22 -18.89
CA ASP A 117 1.63 -25.30 -18.59
C ASP A 117 0.94 -26.38 -17.72
N GLU A 118 0.75 -27.56 -18.31
CA GLU A 118 0.04 -28.68 -17.67
C GLU A 118 0.77 -29.18 -16.41
N ASP A 119 2.11 -29.16 -16.40
CA ASP A 119 2.90 -29.62 -15.26
C ASP A 119 2.83 -28.61 -14.10
N ASP A 120 2.90 -27.30 -14.39
CA ASP A 120 2.74 -26.25 -13.39
C ASP A 120 1.34 -26.27 -12.78
N PHE A 121 0.29 -26.43 -13.60
CA PHE A 121 -1.08 -26.55 -13.11
C PHE A 121 -1.27 -27.81 -12.26
N ALA A 122 -0.77 -28.96 -12.72
CA ALA A 122 -0.89 -30.22 -11.99
C ALA A 122 -0.23 -30.12 -10.61
N MET A 123 0.97 -29.53 -10.54
CA MET A 123 1.69 -29.31 -9.29
C MET A 123 0.94 -28.37 -8.34
N LEU A 124 0.41 -27.26 -8.86
CA LEU A 124 -0.41 -26.32 -8.07
C LEU A 124 -1.66 -27.02 -7.50
N ALA A 125 -2.39 -27.75 -8.34
CA ALA A 125 -3.61 -28.43 -7.93
C ALA A 125 -3.34 -29.56 -6.92
N GLU A 126 -2.23 -30.28 -7.05
CA GLU A 126 -1.79 -31.30 -6.10
C GLU A 126 -1.43 -30.69 -4.74
N ASN A 127 -0.66 -29.60 -4.73
CA ASN A 127 -0.30 -28.89 -3.50
C ASN A 127 -1.55 -28.40 -2.77
N LEU A 128 -2.46 -27.72 -3.48
CA LEU A 128 -3.72 -27.23 -2.92
C LEU A 128 -4.59 -28.37 -2.38
N PHE A 129 -4.70 -29.49 -3.11
CA PHE A 129 -5.48 -30.64 -2.65
C PHE A 129 -4.90 -31.21 -1.35
N THR A 130 -3.59 -31.39 -1.29
CA THR A 130 -2.88 -31.94 -0.13
C THR A 130 -3.05 -31.03 1.10
N ASP A 131 -2.91 -29.72 0.92
CA ASP A 131 -3.11 -28.74 1.99
C ASP A 131 -4.56 -28.70 2.51
N LEU A 132 -5.53 -29.00 1.65
CA LEU A 132 -6.96 -29.01 2.00
C LEU A 132 -7.46 -30.35 2.54
N ASP A 133 -6.82 -31.47 2.18
CA ASP A 133 -7.10 -32.81 2.71
C ASP A 133 -6.33 -33.07 4.01
N THR A 134 -6.57 -32.22 5.01
CA THR A 134 -5.84 -32.26 6.30
C THR A 134 -6.01 -33.56 7.09
N GLU A 135 -6.96 -34.41 6.70
CA GLU A 135 -7.24 -35.71 7.32
C GLU A 135 -6.70 -36.90 6.50
N ASP A 136 -6.00 -36.64 5.39
CA ASP A 136 -5.43 -37.63 4.47
C ASP A 136 -6.46 -38.69 4.02
N ARG A 137 -7.71 -38.28 3.75
CA ARG A 137 -8.78 -39.22 3.35
C ARG A 137 -8.71 -39.58 1.87
N GLY A 138 -7.86 -38.89 1.10
CA GLY A 138 -7.78 -38.93 -0.35
C GLY A 138 -8.99 -38.28 -1.03
N LYS A 139 -9.77 -37.49 -0.27
CA LYS A 139 -11.03 -36.89 -0.71
C LYS A 139 -11.37 -35.63 0.06
N ILE A 140 -11.77 -34.60 -0.67
CA ILE A 140 -12.26 -33.32 -0.09
C ILE A 140 -13.61 -32.94 -0.66
N SER A 141 -14.39 -32.15 0.07
CA SER A 141 -15.70 -31.70 -0.40
C SER A 141 -15.56 -30.61 -1.48
N LYS A 142 -16.52 -30.53 -2.42
CA LYS A 142 -16.52 -29.55 -3.52
C LYS A 142 -16.41 -28.11 -3.06
N ASP A 143 -17.02 -27.76 -1.92
CA ASP A 143 -16.94 -26.42 -1.30
C ASP A 143 -15.50 -25.97 -1.00
N LYS A 144 -14.54 -26.90 -0.91
CA LYS A 144 -13.11 -26.61 -0.76
C LYS A 144 -12.48 -25.94 -1.97
N ILE A 145 -13.13 -25.90 -3.13
CA ILE A 145 -12.66 -25.08 -4.27
C ILE A 145 -12.56 -23.61 -3.87
N GLN A 146 -13.53 -23.08 -3.12
CA GLN A 146 -13.44 -21.71 -2.63
C GLN A 146 -12.24 -21.51 -1.71
N SER A 147 -11.96 -22.48 -0.83
CA SER A 147 -10.77 -22.45 0.04
C SER A 147 -9.47 -22.49 -0.77
N ALA A 148 -9.42 -23.28 -1.84
CA ALA A 148 -8.27 -23.33 -2.76
C ALA A 148 -8.02 -21.97 -3.42
N LEU A 149 -9.07 -21.31 -3.93
CA LEU A 149 -8.95 -19.97 -4.51
C LEU A 149 -8.48 -18.93 -3.48
N ILE A 150 -8.93 -19.03 -2.23
CA ILE A 150 -8.47 -18.16 -1.14
C ILE A 150 -6.98 -18.42 -0.83
N GLN A 151 -6.54 -19.67 -0.80
CA GLN A 151 -5.13 -20.04 -0.60
C GLN A 151 -4.25 -19.54 -1.74
N MET A 152 -4.73 -19.59 -2.98
CA MET A 152 -4.04 -19.02 -4.13
C MET A 152 -3.87 -17.50 -4.00
N GLY A 153 -4.93 -16.80 -3.57
CA GLY A 153 -4.87 -15.39 -3.23
C GLY A 153 -4.48 -14.45 -4.37
N VAL A 154 -4.26 -13.19 -4.02
CA VAL A 154 -3.94 -12.12 -4.99
C VAL A 154 -2.60 -12.38 -5.69
N GLU A 155 -1.64 -12.97 -4.98
CA GLU A 155 -0.32 -13.30 -5.52
C GLU A 155 -0.39 -14.24 -6.73
N LEU A 156 -1.36 -15.16 -6.76
CA LEU A 156 -1.60 -16.05 -7.90
C LEU A 156 -2.68 -15.52 -8.86
N GLY A 157 -3.12 -14.27 -8.70
CA GLY A 157 -4.08 -13.64 -9.60
C GLY A 157 -5.55 -13.82 -9.22
N ILE A 158 -5.86 -14.35 -8.03
CA ILE A 158 -7.24 -14.48 -7.55
C ILE A 158 -7.70 -13.18 -6.89
N PRO A 159 -8.78 -12.55 -7.39
CA PRO A 159 -9.32 -11.35 -6.76
C PRO A 159 -9.98 -11.65 -5.41
N PRO A 160 -9.90 -10.73 -4.43
CA PRO A 160 -10.71 -10.81 -3.23
C PRO A 160 -12.21 -10.86 -3.59
N ILE A 161 -12.98 -11.75 -2.96
CA ILE A 161 -14.41 -11.95 -3.26
C ILE A 161 -15.20 -10.64 -3.12
N GLN A 162 -14.83 -9.79 -2.16
CA GLN A 162 -15.48 -8.50 -1.90
C GLN A 162 -15.29 -7.53 -3.08
N GLU A 163 -14.13 -7.57 -3.74
CA GLU A 163 -13.80 -6.75 -4.89
C GLU A 163 -14.29 -7.37 -6.21
N PHE A 164 -14.54 -8.68 -6.20
CA PHE A 164 -15.05 -9.41 -7.36
C PHE A 164 -16.20 -10.38 -7.03
N PRO A 165 -17.41 -9.87 -6.75
CA PRO A 165 -18.58 -10.70 -6.41
C PRO A 165 -18.95 -11.74 -7.47
N LYS A 166 -18.59 -11.50 -8.74
CA LYS A 166 -18.77 -12.45 -9.85
C LYS A 166 -18.09 -13.80 -9.60
N LEU A 167 -17.07 -13.86 -8.74
CA LEU A 167 -16.43 -15.12 -8.37
C LEU A 167 -17.44 -16.11 -7.77
N THR A 168 -18.36 -15.64 -6.93
CA THR A 168 -19.41 -16.47 -6.36
C THR A 168 -20.34 -17.04 -7.45
N ASP A 169 -20.65 -16.26 -8.48
CA ASP A 169 -21.48 -16.71 -9.60
C ASP A 169 -20.75 -17.74 -10.49
N ILE A 170 -19.43 -17.64 -10.63
CA ILE A 170 -18.59 -18.64 -11.30
C ILE A 170 -18.63 -19.96 -10.50
N LEU A 171 -18.33 -19.91 -9.19
CA LEU A 171 -18.35 -21.08 -8.31
C LEU A 171 -19.70 -21.82 -8.38
N LYS A 172 -20.81 -21.08 -8.34
CA LYS A 172 -22.16 -21.63 -8.46
C LYS A 172 -22.41 -22.35 -9.78
N ARG A 173 -22.00 -21.76 -10.90
CA ARG A 173 -22.20 -22.33 -12.24
C ARG A 173 -21.44 -23.62 -12.45
N HIS A 174 -20.27 -23.76 -11.83
CA HIS A 174 -19.50 -25.00 -11.83
C HIS A 174 -19.93 -25.99 -10.73
N GLY A 175 -20.93 -25.65 -9.91
CA GLY A 175 -21.39 -26.51 -8.82
C GLY A 175 -20.35 -26.70 -7.70
N ALA A 176 -19.43 -25.74 -7.55
CA ALA A 176 -18.35 -25.76 -6.57
C ALA A 176 -18.81 -25.43 -5.13
N GLU A 177 -20.11 -25.25 -4.90
CA GLU A 177 -20.72 -25.09 -3.56
C GLU A 177 -21.33 -26.40 -3.03
N GLY A 178 -21.20 -27.50 -3.78
CA GLY A 178 -21.73 -28.80 -3.38
C GLY A 178 -21.00 -29.41 -2.18
N THR A 179 -21.63 -30.38 -1.53
CA THR A 179 -21.00 -31.15 -0.44
C THR A 179 -20.40 -32.48 -0.92
N GLU A 180 -20.53 -32.80 -2.21
CA GLU A 180 -20.01 -34.03 -2.80
C GLU A 180 -18.49 -34.12 -2.65
N GLU A 181 -17.99 -35.33 -2.39
CA GLU A 181 -16.54 -35.55 -2.26
C GLU A 181 -15.87 -35.74 -3.62
N LEU A 182 -14.71 -35.10 -3.78
CA LEU A 182 -13.84 -35.18 -4.94
C LEU A 182 -12.53 -35.85 -4.56
N GLY A 183 -12.09 -36.80 -5.37
CA GLY A 183 -10.68 -37.21 -5.38
C GLY A 183 -9.80 -36.17 -6.10
N GLN A 184 -8.48 -36.27 -5.95
CA GLN A 184 -7.50 -35.30 -6.47
C GLN A 184 -7.71 -34.94 -7.95
N ALA A 185 -7.86 -35.92 -8.84
CA ALA A 185 -8.07 -35.65 -10.27
C ALA A 185 -9.37 -34.89 -10.57
N GLN A 186 -10.45 -35.19 -9.81
CA GLN A 186 -11.74 -34.51 -9.98
C GLN A 186 -11.68 -33.08 -9.42
N PHE A 187 -10.94 -32.88 -8.33
CA PHE A 187 -10.66 -31.55 -7.79
C PHE A 187 -9.87 -30.70 -8.79
N ALA A 188 -8.76 -31.22 -9.33
CA ALA A 188 -7.96 -30.52 -10.32
C ALA A 188 -8.79 -30.12 -11.54
N GLN A 189 -9.61 -31.04 -12.08
CA GLN A 189 -10.49 -30.74 -13.20
C GLN A 189 -11.51 -29.62 -12.88
N LEU A 190 -12.15 -29.69 -11.71
CA LEU A 190 -13.12 -28.67 -11.30
C LEU A 190 -12.44 -27.31 -11.10
N LEU A 191 -11.27 -27.28 -10.45
CA LEU A 191 -10.47 -26.09 -10.25
C LEU A 191 -10.07 -25.48 -11.60
N GLN A 192 -9.61 -26.29 -12.55
CA GLN A 192 -9.21 -25.84 -13.89
C GLN A 192 -10.36 -25.12 -14.60
N HIS A 193 -11.56 -25.69 -14.58
CA HIS A 193 -12.73 -25.08 -15.21
C HIS A 193 -13.12 -23.74 -14.56
N VAL A 194 -13.08 -23.67 -13.23
CA VAL A 194 -13.34 -22.43 -12.49
C VAL A 194 -12.30 -21.35 -12.83
N LEU A 195 -11.02 -21.71 -12.87
CA LEU A 195 -9.93 -20.77 -13.19
C LEU A 195 -9.98 -20.30 -14.64
N GLN A 196 -10.28 -21.18 -15.60
CA GLN A 196 -10.47 -20.79 -17.01
C GLN A 196 -11.57 -19.74 -17.17
N GLU A 197 -12.71 -19.93 -16.51
CA GLU A 197 -13.78 -18.95 -16.60
C GLU A 197 -13.42 -17.64 -15.87
N LEU A 198 -12.70 -17.73 -14.75
CA LEU A 198 -12.19 -16.57 -14.04
C LEU A 198 -11.25 -15.74 -14.93
N VAL A 199 -10.33 -16.38 -15.66
CA VAL A 199 -9.46 -15.71 -16.63
C VAL A 199 -10.28 -14.94 -17.66
N GLU A 200 -11.29 -15.55 -18.27
CA GLU A 200 -12.14 -14.86 -19.26
C GLU A 200 -12.89 -13.66 -18.68
N ASN A 201 -13.33 -13.75 -17.42
CA ASN A 201 -14.04 -12.67 -16.76
C ASN A 201 -13.10 -11.51 -16.39
N LEU A 202 -11.89 -11.82 -15.90
CA LEU A 202 -10.86 -10.82 -15.56
C LEU A 202 -10.28 -10.14 -16.80
N ALA A 203 -10.12 -10.86 -17.91
CA ALA A 203 -9.70 -10.28 -19.18
C ALA A 203 -10.69 -9.22 -19.70
N LYS A 204 -11.99 -9.40 -19.40
CA LYS A 204 -13.05 -8.44 -19.77
C LYS A 204 -13.19 -7.30 -18.75
N ASN A 205 -13.05 -7.61 -17.46
CA ASN A 205 -13.18 -6.65 -16.36
C ASN A 205 -12.07 -6.89 -15.34
N PRO A 206 -10.88 -6.29 -15.57
CA PRO A 206 -9.78 -6.41 -14.62
C PRO A 206 -10.15 -5.85 -13.25
N VAL A 207 -9.62 -6.45 -12.20
CA VAL A 207 -9.82 -6.00 -10.81
C VAL A 207 -8.53 -5.37 -10.31
N VAL A 208 -8.64 -4.27 -9.57
CA VAL A 208 -7.49 -3.62 -8.92
C VAL A 208 -7.60 -3.81 -7.42
N ALA A 209 -6.72 -4.64 -6.87
CA ALA A 209 -6.71 -5.00 -5.46
C ALA A 209 -5.62 -4.25 -4.71
N VAL A 210 -5.99 -3.49 -3.67
CA VAL A 210 -5.02 -2.78 -2.83
C VAL A 210 -4.31 -3.78 -1.94
N GLN A 211 -2.98 -3.78 -1.98
CA GLN A 211 -2.14 -4.63 -1.14
C GLN A 211 -1.83 -3.96 0.18
N HIS A 212 -1.75 -4.76 1.24
CA HIS A 212 -1.35 -4.31 2.57
C HIS A 212 0.18 -4.26 2.70
N ILE A 213 0.85 -3.61 1.75
CA ILE A 213 2.30 -3.44 1.71
C ILE A 213 2.61 -1.97 1.99
N LYS A 214 3.46 -1.73 3.00
CA LYS A 214 3.96 -0.41 3.36
C LYS A 214 5.23 -0.08 2.60
N ILE A 215 5.32 1.15 2.09
CA ILE A 215 6.49 1.64 1.37
C ILE A 215 7.12 2.77 2.15
N VAL A 216 8.41 2.62 2.47
CA VAL A 216 9.23 3.67 3.07
C VAL A 216 10.22 4.18 2.03
N ASN A 217 9.93 5.35 1.46
CA ASN A 217 10.66 5.95 0.32
C ASN A 217 11.46 7.22 0.67
N GLY A 218 11.55 7.56 1.97
CA GLY A 218 12.24 8.76 2.46
C GLY A 218 11.51 10.09 2.25
N SER A 219 10.29 10.14 1.70
CA SER A 219 9.57 11.41 1.46
C SER A 219 9.34 12.22 2.73
N LYS A 220 8.92 11.55 3.81
CA LYS A 220 8.71 12.19 5.12
C LYS A 220 10.01 12.78 5.67
N LEU A 221 11.14 12.09 5.50
CA LEU A 221 12.46 12.59 5.87
C LEU A 221 12.85 13.82 5.04
N ARG A 222 12.64 13.80 3.72
CA ARG A 222 12.86 14.98 2.86
C ARG A 222 12.02 16.19 3.30
N LYS A 223 10.76 15.96 3.70
CA LYS A 223 9.89 17.02 4.24
C LYS A 223 10.38 17.55 5.59
N LEU A 224 10.86 16.68 6.48
CA LEU A 224 11.49 17.10 7.74
C LEU A 224 12.76 17.92 7.49
N LEU A 225 13.63 17.47 6.59
CA LEU A 225 14.87 18.16 6.21
C LEU A 225 14.61 19.54 5.58
N ALA A 226 13.50 19.69 4.84
CA ALA A 226 13.09 20.96 4.25
C ALA A 226 12.47 21.95 5.26
N ASN A 227 12.21 21.52 6.50
CA ASN A 227 11.58 22.34 7.53
C ASN A 227 12.43 22.37 8.81
N GLU A 228 13.26 23.40 8.96
CA GLU A 228 14.17 23.56 10.10
C GLU A 228 13.44 23.56 11.46
N GLY A 229 12.20 24.07 11.52
CA GLY A 229 11.40 24.05 12.74
C GLY A 229 11.03 22.64 13.18
N LEU A 230 10.49 21.83 12.26
CA LEU A 230 10.14 20.43 12.54
C LEU A 230 11.37 19.59 12.87
N LEU A 231 12.47 19.79 12.16
CA LEU A 231 13.74 19.11 12.46
C LEU A 231 14.27 19.50 13.84
N GLY A 232 14.19 20.79 14.20
CA GLY A 232 14.54 21.30 15.53
C GLY A 232 13.69 20.69 16.63
N ASP A 233 12.38 20.55 16.42
CA ASP A 233 11.47 19.89 17.37
C ASP A 233 11.85 18.42 17.59
N VAL A 234 12.22 17.69 16.54
CA VAL A 234 12.72 16.32 16.65
C VAL A 234 14.03 16.28 17.45
N ALA A 235 15.00 17.15 17.14
CA ALA A 235 16.26 17.22 17.87
C ALA A 235 16.03 17.52 19.36
N ASN A 236 15.13 18.43 19.69
CA ASN A 236 14.76 18.76 21.07
C ASN A 236 14.14 17.55 21.80
N LYS A 237 13.28 16.77 21.13
CA LYS A 237 12.70 15.54 21.72
C LYS A 237 13.77 14.52 22.06
N ILE A 238 14.75 14.32 21.17
CA ILE A 238 15.87 13.40 21.41
C ILE A 238 16.67 13.82 22.64
N MET A 239 16.92 15.12 22.81
CA MET A 239 17.64 15.68 23.96
C MET A 239 16.87 15.50 25.28
N GLN A 240 15.54 15.50 25.23
CA GLN A 240 14.67 15.34 26.40
C GLN A 240 14.40 13.87 26.78
N GLU A 241 14.70 12.93 25.89
CA GLU A 241 14.52 11.50 26.14
C GLU A 241 15.43 11.05 27.30
N LYS A 242 14.81 10.47 28.34
CA LYS A 242 15.54 9.93 29.50
C LYS A 242 16.08 8.55 29.16
N TYR A 243 17.40 8.40 29.15
CA TYR A 243 18.05 7.11 28.96
C TYR A 243 18.37 6.51 30.34
N GLU A 244 18.08 5.22 30.55
CA GLU A 244 18.30 4.52 31.84
C GLU A 244 19.76 4.56 32.35
N SER A 245 20.71 4.97 31.52
CA SER A 245 22.12 5.20 31.85
C SER A 245 22.54 6.65 31.53
N GLU A 246 21.96 7.62 32.24
CA GLU A 246 22.28 9.05 32.07
C GLU A 246 23.78 9.32 32.38
N ASN A 247 24.46 9.93 31.40
CA ASN A 247 25.78 10.63 31.45
C ASN A 247 27.02 10.03 30.76
N LYS A 248 26.97 8.91 30.02
CA LYS A 248 28.16 8.45 29.26
C LYS A 248 27.95 7.91 27.83
N LYS A 249 26.73 7.86 27.29
CA LYS A 249 26.53 7.41 25.91
C LYS A 249 26.95 8.52 24.92
N PRO A 250 27.79 8.21 23.92
CA PRO A 250 28.11 9.14 22.83
C PRO A 250 26.83 9.68 22.18
N SER A 251 26.83 10.94 21.74
CA SER A 251 25.69 11.60 21.10
C SER A 251 25.09 10.78 19.96
N ILE A 252 25.94 10.17 19.13
CA ILE A 252 25.53 9.30 18.03
C ILE A 252 24.75 8.05 18.50
N MET A 253 25.08 7.49 19.65
CA MET A 253 24.36 6.35 20.23
C MET A 253 22.98 6.75 20.77
N LYS A 254 22.84 7.97 21.31
CA LYS A 254 21.53 8.49 21.71
C LYS A 254 20.61 8.66 20.50
N LEU A 255 21.13 9.28 19.43
CA LEU A 255 20.41 9.43 18.16
C LEU A 255 19.95 8.06 17.64
N ARG A 256 20.84 7.07 17.62
CA ARG A 256 20.51 5.71 17.18
C ARG A 256 19.39 5.09 18.00
N THR A 257 19.52 5.06 19.32
CA THR A 257 18.51 4.46 20.20
C THR A 257 17.14 5.16 20.06
N TYR A 258 17.11 6.49 19.92
CA TYR A 258 15.86 7.20 19.70
C TYR A 258 15.22 6.84 18.36
N LEU A 259 16.02 6.80 17.28
CA LEU A 259 15.53 6.52 15.94
C LEU A 259 15.10 5.05 15.75
N GLU A 260 15.76 4.09 16.40
CA GLU A 260 15.29 2.71 16.44
C GLU A 260 13.92 2.60 17.16
N LYS A 261 13.69 3.40 18.20
CA LYS A 261 12.44 3.36 18.98
C LYS A 261 11.28 4.15 18.36
N ASN A 262 11.55 5.31 17.76
CA ASN A 262 10.53 6.26 17.32
C ASN A 262 10.62 6.59 15.81
N GLY A 263 11.46 5.87 15.06
CA GLY A 263 11.78 6.20 13.67
C GLY A 263 10.59 6.08 12.73
N GLU A 264 9.67 5.15 12.96
CA GLU A 264 8.52 4.92 12.09
C GLU A 264 7.63 6.17 11.95
N ASP A 265 7.39 6.88 13.06
CA ASP A 265 6.65 8.15 13.09
C ASP A 265 7.33 9.25 12.26
N LEU A 266 8.66 9.16 12.11
CA LEU A 266 9.49 10.08 11.34
C LEU A 266 9.64 9.63 9.88
N GLY A 267 9.12 8.46 9.51
CA GLY A 267 9.24 7.86 8.18
C GLY A 267 10.51 7.06 7.96
N LEU A 268 11.10 6.52 9.03
CA LEU A 268 12.11 5.45 8.94
C LEU A 268 11.43 4.07 8.89
N PRO A 269 12.07 3.08 8.26
CA PRO A 269 11.56 1.72 8.23
C PRO A 269 11.72 1.01 9.59
N PRO A 270 10.94 -0.05 9.88
CA PRO A 270 11.03 -0.80 11.13
C PRO A 270 12.41 -1.46 11.31
N PRO A 271 13.07 -1.31 12.47
CA PRO A 271 14.43 -1.81 12.68
C PRO A 271 14.52 -3.33 12.79
N GLU A 272 13.40 -4.06 12.84
CA GLU A 272 13.34 -5.52 12.95
C GLU A 272 13.70 -6.23 11.63
N LEU A 273 13.69 -5.51 10.50
CA LEU A 273 14.02 -6.07 9.19
C LEU A 273 15.54 -6.13 9.00
N ASP A 274 16.06 -7.28 8.56
CA ASP A 274 17.51 -7.50 8.37
C ASP A 274 18.16 -6.43 7.47
N GLU A 275 17.50 -6.05 6.39
CA GLU A 275 17.96 -5.00 5.47
C GLU A 275 18.00 -3.61 6.12
N VAL A 276 17.09 -3.33 7.05
CA VAL A 276 17.05 -2.08 7.81
C VAL A 276 18.19 -2.03 8.82
N VAL A 277 18.48 -3.14 9.50
CA VAL A 277 19.63 -3.24 10.41
C VAL A 277 20.93 -2.92 9.68
N VAL A 278 21.11 -3.44 8.47
CA VAL A 278 22.26 -3.14 7.62
C VAL A 278 22.29 -1.65 7.25
N LEU A 279 21.16 -1.09 6.83
CA LEU A 279 21.03 0.34 6.48
C LEU A 279 21.41 1.27 7.65
N PHE A 280 20.88 0.99 8.85
CA PHE A 280 21.24 1.73 10.07
C PHE A 280 22.74 1.62 10.35
N ASN A 281 23.32 0.42 10.32
CA ASN A 281 24.74 0.24 10.58
C ASN A 281 25.62 1.02 9.60
N GLU A 282 25.27 0.99 8.31
CA GLU A 282 25.99 1.71 7.26
C GLU A 282 25.97 3.22 7.50
N ILE A 283 24.78 3.81 7.67
CA ILE A 283 24.60 5.26 7.81
C ILE A 283 25.30 5.77 9.08
N PHE A 284 25.10 5.11 10.21
CA PHE A 284 25.69 5.54 11.47
C PHE A 284 27.23 5.43 11.46
N THR A 285 27.78 4.38 10.84
CA THR A 285 29.24 4.24 10.69
C THR A 285 29.81 5.35 9.81
N GLU A 286 29.13 5.69 8.70
CA GLU A 286 29.60 6.74 7.80
C GLU A 286 29.55 8.13 8.45
N VAL A 287 28.47 8.45 9.17
CA VAL A 287 28.36 9.72 9.92
C VAL A 287 29.44 9.83 11.00
N GLU A 288 29.73 8.74 11.73
CA GLU A 288 30.80 8.71 12.73
C GLU A 288 32.17 8.93 12.08
N ARG A 289 32.41 8.28 10.93
CA ARG A 289 33.65 8.44 10.15
C ARG A 289 33.84 9.87 9.67
N GLN A 290 32.77 10.50 9.16
CA GLN A 290 32.79 11.89 8.70
C GLN A 290 33.06 12.86 9.85
N SER A 291 32.39 12.68 10.99
CA SER A 291 32.62 13.52 12.18
C SER A 291 34.08 13.44 12.67
N ASN A 292 34.70 12.25 12.61
CA ASN A 292 36.09 12.06 13.00
C ASN A 292 37.09 12.65 11.99
N ALA A 293 36.76 12.63 10.69
CA ALA A 293 37.59 13.18 9.62
C ALA A 293 37.63 14.71 9.63
N ASP A 294 36.49 15.36 9.87
CA ASP A 294 36.36 16.82 9.83
C ASP A 294 37.01 17.53 11.04
N LYS A 295 37.41 16.77 12.08
CA LYS A 295 37.93 17.27 13.38
C LYS A 295 37.03 18.35 14.03
N SER A 296 35.79 18.46 13.58
CA SER A 296 34.77 19.36 14.11
C SER A 296 33.84 18.56 14.98
N GLU A 297 33.62 19.01 16.20
CA GLU A 297 32.56 18.49 17.05
C GLU A 297 31.23 18.95 16.43
N LYS A 298 30.59 18.08 15.64
CA LYS A 298 29.22 18.32 15.17
C LYS A 298 28.30 18.23 16.37
N ASP A 299 27.39 19.19 16.51
CA ASP A 299 26.34 19.06 17.51
C ASP A 299 25.33 17.97 17.10
N GLU A 300 24.48 17.58 18.06
CA GLU A 300 23.46 16.54 17.85
C GLU A 300 22.49 16.89 16.71
N TYR A 301 22.23 18.18 16.46
CA TYR A 301 21.36 18.65 15.38
C TYR A 301 21.99 18.41 14.01
N MET A 302 23.27 18.77 13.83
CA MET A 302 24.00 18.55 12.58
C MET A 302 24.17 17.06 12.30
N MET A 303 24.47 16.24 13.31
CA MET A 303 24.51 14.79 13.15
C MET A 303 23.14 14.22 12.73
N LEU A 304 22.05 14.65 13.37
CA LEU A 304 20.70 14.21 13.01
C LEU A 304 20.35 14.57 11.56
N LYS A 305 20.71 15.79 11.14
CA LYS A 305 20.50 16.26 9.76
C LYS A 305 21.25 15.38 8.76
N ASP A 306 22.52 15.08 9.02
CA ASP A 306 23.34 14.21 8.15
C ASP A 306 22.78 12.78 8.08
N ILE A 307 22.35 12.23 9.22
CA ILE A 307 21.71 10.90 9.31
C ILE A 307 20.44 10.88 8.45
N PHE A 308 19.53 11.84 8.63
CA PHE A 308 18.29 11.91 7.86
C PHE A 308 18.53 12.15 6.38
N GLN A 309 19.53 12.94 6.01
CA GLN A 309 19.89 13.13 4.60
C GLN A 309 20.32 11.79 3.97
N GLN A 310 21.20 11.03 4.62
CA GLN A 310 21.64 9.74 4.09
C GLN A 310 20.51 8.71 4.03
N PHE A 311 19.63 8.66 5.04
CA PHE A 311 18.43 7.81 4.98
C PHE A 311 17.52 8.22 3.82
N ALA A 312 17.24 9.52 3.66
CA ALA A 312 16.40 10.01 2.59
C ALA A 312 16.95 9.64 1.20
N GLU A 313 18.24 9.83 0.97
CA GLU A 313 18.91 9.50 -0.30
C GLU A 313 18.87 7.99 -0.58
N LYS A 314 19.18 7.15 0.43
CA LYS A 314 19.19 5.69 0.26
C LYS A 314 17.79 5.11 0.06
N LEU A 315 16.79 5.60 0.80
CA LEU A 315 15.39 5.18 0.66
C LEU A 315 14.73 5.70 -0.62
N GLU A 316 15.24 6.79 -1.20
CA GLU A 316 14.81 7.25 -2.52
C GLU A 316 15.30 6.31 -3.63
N ALA A 317 16.57 5.90 -3.53
CA ALA A 317 17.18 5.00 -4.50
C ALA A 317 16.64 3.57 -4.36
N ASN A 318 16.43 3.10 -3.12
CA ASN A 318 15.93 1.77 -2.81
C ASN A 318 14.90 1.86 -1.67
N PRO A 319 13.61 2.11 -2.00
CA PRO A 319 12.54 2.09 -1.01
C PRO A 319 12.42 0.72 -0.34
N ILE A 320 12.02 0.71 0.94
CA ILE A 320 11.80 -0.52 1.71
C ILE A 320 10.32 -0.87 1.71
N LEU A 321 10.01 -2.13 1.40
CA LEU A 321 8.66 -2.69 1.34
C LEU A 321 8.51 -3.72 2.46
N HIS A 322 7.42 -3.63 3.23
CA HIS A 322 7.12 -4.57 4.32
C HIS A 322 5.62 -4.67 4.60
#